data_AF-A0A7K3H3D1-F1
#
_entry.id   AF-A0A7K3H3D1-F1
#
_cell.length_a   1.000
_cell.length_b   1.000
_cell.length_c   1.000
_cell.angle_alpha   90.00
_cell.angle_beta   90.00
_cell.angle_gamma   90.00
#
_symmetry.space_group_name_H-M   'P 1'
#
loop_
_entity.id
_entity.type
_entity.pdbx_description
1 polymer ?
#
loop_
_entity_poly.entity_id
_entity_poly.type
_entity_poly.pdbx_seq_one_letter_code
_entity_poly.pdbx_strand_id
1 'polypeptide(L)'
;MSTPTDGPDAAPRGGRVLLTGWFSFLHGEATVGDLLALDRVRAALDRQGTAYDTAWSGGFHPRGLRLDAADPGRYRAVVFICGPLHGPQIEDLHRRFPDCLRIAVGVSVLDAADPAVRGFHRVLARDAPDAPPRRDLAVSAPRSPAPPVVG
;
A
#
# COMPACT_ATOMS: atom_id res chain seq x y z
N MET A 1 -22.16 -42.75 13.78
CA MET A 1 -22.20 -42.25 12.39
C MET A 1 -21.84 -40.78 12.46
N SER A 2 -20.59 -40.48 12.12
CA SER A 2 -19.90 -39.25 12.47
C SER A 2 -20.43 -38.04 11.71
N THR A 3 -20.51 -36.92 12.43
CA THR A 3 -20.69 -35.56 11.90
C THR A 3 -19.59 -35.22 10.91
N PRO A 4 -19.87 -34.57 9.77
CA PRO A 4 -18.85 -33.80 9.08
C PRO A 4 -18.61 -32.53 9.89
N THR A 5 -17.42 -32.44 10.47
CA THR A 5 -16.83 -31.19 10.94
C THR A 5 -16.77 -30.22 9.76
N ASP A 6 -17.54 -29.14 9.84
CA ASP A 6 -17.37 -27.97 8.98
C ASP A 6 -16.02 -27.33 9.39
N GLY A 7 -14.95 -27.80 8.77
CA GLY A 7 -13.65 -27.14 8.83
C GLY A 7 -13.77 -25.76 8.17
N PRO A 8 -12.95 -24.78 8.54
CA PRO A 8 -12.95 -23.48 7.87
C PRO A 8 -12.44 -23.67 6.43
N ASP A 9 -13.36 -23.98 5.52
CA ASP A 9 -13.06 -24.20 4.12
C ASP A 9 -12.74 -22.86 3.45
N ALA A 10 -11.56 -22.85 2.84
CA ALA A 10 -11.05 -21.91 1.87
C ALA A 10 -11.05 -20.42 2.24
N ALA A 11 -9.90 -19.97 2.79
CA ALA A 11 -9.41 -18.64 2.41
C ALA A 11 -9.46 -18.53 0.87
N PRO A 12 -9.93 -17.41 0.30
CA PRO A 12 -10.19 -17.30 -1.12
C PRO A 12 -8.93 -17.66 -1.93
N ARG A 13 -9.10 -18.43 -3.01
CA ARG A 13 -8.04 -18.71 -4.00
C ARG A 13 -7.54 -17.40 -4.61
N GLY A 14 -6.53 -16.78 -3.99
CA GLY A 14 -6.01 -15.50 -4.46
C GLY A 14 -4.88 -15.00 -3.56
N GLY A 15 -3.66 -14.92 -4.11
CA GLY A 15 -2.42 -14.61 -3.39
C GLY A 15 -2.46 -13.35 -2.52
N ARG A 16 -1.44 -13.15 -1.67
CA ARG A 16 -1.39 -12.05 -0.69
C ARG A 16 -1.28 -10.69 -1.39
N VAL A 17 -1.52 -9.60 -0.65
CA VAL A 17 -1.19 -8.24 -1.11
C VAL A 17 0.19 -7.85 -0.58
N LEU A 18 1.07 -7.31 -1.41
CA LEU A 18 2.33 -6.72 -0.96
C LEU A 18 2.16 -5.21 -0.80
N LEU A 19 2.34 -4.71 0.43
CA LEU A 19 2.38 -3.27 0.71
C LEU A 19 3.82 -2.76 0.54
N THR A 20 3.94 -1.70 -0.24
CA THR A 20 5.20 -1.03 -0.56
C THR A 20 5.03 0.49 -0.45
N GLY A 21 6.14 1.20 -0.37
CA GLY A 21 6.20 2.66 -0.40
C GLY A 21 7.66 3.09 -0.40
N TRP A 22 7.93 4.38 -0.22
CA TRP A 22 9.31 4.86 -0.11
C TRP A 22 10.08 4.21 1.05
N PHE A 23 9.38 3.82 2.13
CA PHE A 23 9.94 3.03 3.24
C PHE A 23 10.42 1.62 2.86
N SER A 24 10.10 1.14 1.65
CA SER A 24 10.52 -0.17 1.13
C SER A 24 11.85 -0.12 0.39
N PHE A 25 12.29 1.06 -0.06
CA PHE A 25 13.51 1.21 -0.86
C PHE A 25 14.73 1.55 -0.01
N LEU A 26 15.91 1.03 -0.37
CA LEU A 26 17.15 1.25 0.38
C LEU A 26 17.50 2.73 0.52
N HIS A 27 17.29 3.51 -0.55
CA HIS A 27 17.53 4.96 -0.61
C HIS A 27 16.23 5.78 -0.60
N GLY A 28 15.12 5.21 -0.12
CA GLY A 28 13.85 5.94 -0.06
C GLY A 28 13.77 6.85 1.16
N GLU A 29 13.33 8.09 0.95
CA GLU A 29 13.04 9.04 2.02
C GLU A 29 11.60 8.82 2.49
N ALA A 30 11.41 7.99 3.51
CA ALA A 30 10.10 7.84 4.14
C ALA A 30 9.95 8.78 5.33
N THR A 31 8.79 9.43 5.40
CA THR A 31 8.38 10.34 6.46
C THR A 31 7.43 9.64 7.44
N VAL A 32 7.19 10.27 8.60
CA VAL A 32 6.13 9.83 9.52
C VAL A 32 4.76 9.78 8.82
N GLY A 33 4.53 10.68 7.87
CA GLY A 33 3.31 10.68 7.05
C GLY A 33 3.13 9.40 6.24
N ASP A 34 4.21 8.86 5.68
CA ASP A 34 4.18 7.61 4.90
C ASP A 34 3.84 6.40 5.78
N LEU A 35 4.36 6.36 7.02
CA LEU A 35 4.05 5.31 7.98
C LEU A 35 2.60 5.37 8.45
N LEU A 36 2.08 6.57 8.73
CA LEU A 36 0.67 6.77 9.09
C LEU A 36 -0.27 6.44 7.92
N ALA A 37 0.16 6.63 6.67
CA ALA A 37 -0.60 6.21 5.49
C ALA A 37 -0.60 4.68 5.36
N LEU A 38 0.54 4.03 5.58
CA LEU A 38 0.67 2.58 5.62
C LEU A 38 -0.27 1.96 6.66
N ASP A 39 -0.31 2.49 7.88
CA ASP A 39 -1.16 1.95 8.94
C ASP A 39 -2.66 2.07 8.61
N ARG A 40 -3.07 3.14 7.92
CA ARG A 40 -4.46 3.26 7.43
C ARG A 40 -4.81 2.21 6.39
N VAL A 41 -3.89 1.92 5.46
CA VAL A 41 -4.08 0.88 4.44
C VAL A 41 -4.15 -0.50 5.09
N ARG A 42 -3.25 -0.80 6.05
CA ARG A 42 -3.27 -2.04 6.83
C ARG A 42 -4.61 -2.25 7.52
N ALA A 43 -5.06 -1.24 8.28
CA ALA A 43 -6.35 -1.30 8.97
C ALA A 43 -7.53 -1.52 8.00
N ALA A 44 -7.47 -0.97 6.78
CA ALA A 44 -8.48 -1.22 5.77
C ALA A 44 -8.48 -2.67 5.27
N LEU A 45 -7.29 -3.25 5.03
CA LEU A 45 -7.16 -4.65 4.61
C LEU A 45 -7.55 -5.63 5.73
N ASP A 46 -7.19 -5.32 6.97
CA ASP A 46 -7.57 -6.11 8.15
C ASP A 46 -9.09 -6.18 8.30
N ARG A 47 -9.79 -5.04 8.16
CA ARG A 47 -11.27 -4.99 8.18
C ARG A 47 -11.92 -5.78 7.05
N GLN A 48 -11.19 -6.11 5.99
CA GLN A 48 -11.68 -6.90 4.85
C GLN A 48 -11.15 -8.34 4.87
N GLY A 49 -10.43 -8.74 5.93
CA GLY A 49 -9.84 -10.08 6.03
C GLY A 49 -8.81 -10.37 4.94
N THR A 50 -8.20 -9.35 4.33
CA THR A 50 -7.24 -9.53 3.24
C THR A 50 -5.84 -9.77 3.79
N ALA A 51 -5.25 -10.92 3.47
CA ALA A 51 -3.86 -11.22 3.83
C ALA A 51 -2.86 -10.32 3.08
N TYR A 52 -1.93 -9.72 3.82
CA TYR A 52 -0.88 -8.88 3.25
C TYR A 52 0.48 -9.05 3.93
N ASP A 53 1.54 -8.69 3.21
CA ASP A 53 2.88 -8.44 3.73
C ASP A 53 3.24 -6.98 3.54
N THR A 54 4.28 -6.51 4.23
CA THR A 54 4.85 -5.18 4.00
C THR A 54 6.34 -5.29 3.74
N ALA A 55 6.78 -4.74 2.62
CA ALA A 55 8.19 -4.63 2.29
C ALA A 55 8.83 -3.44 3.00
N TRP A 56 10.03 -3.63 3.54
CA TRP A 56 10.75 -2.63 4.30
C TRP A 56 12.20 -2.50 3.84
N SER A 57 12.70 -1.27 3.90
CA SER A 57 14.11 -0.94 3.81
C SER A 57 14.82 -1.19 5.14
N GLY A 58 16.16 -1.28 5.08
CA GLY A 58 16.98 -1.92 6.13
C GLY A 58 17.14 -1.00 7.30
N GLY A 59 17.21 0.30 6.99
CA GLY A 59 17.17 1.37 7.97
C GLY A 59 15.82 1.51 8.67
N PHE A 60 14.70 1.11 8.04
CA PHE A 60 13.37 1.24 8.63
C PHE A 60 12.95 0.03 9.47
N HIS A 61 13.19 -1.19 8.96
CA HIS A 61 12.88 -2.41 9.70
C HIS A 61 13.88 -3.53 9.38
N PRO A 62 14.93 -3.70 10.21
CA PRO A 62 16.04 -4.62 9.91
C PRO A 62 15.61 -6.07 9.72
N ARG A 63 14.57 -6.51 10.45
CA ARG A 63 14.02 -7.88 10.37
C ARG A 63 12.79 -8.00 9.48
N GLY A 64 12.50 -6.96 8.68
CA GLY A 64 11.31 -6.88 7.86
C GLY A 64 11.50 -7.61 6.55
N LEU A 65 10.41 -8.00 5.90
CA LEU A 65 10.48 -8.52 4.54
C LEU A 65 11.14 -7.48 3.65
N ARG A 66 12.23 -7.85 3.00
CA ARG A 66 12.90 -6.99 2.03
C ARG A 66 12.15 -7.02 0.71
N LEU A 67 12.11 -5.88 0.01
CA LEU A 67 11.46 -5.82 -1.31
C LEU A 67 12.13 -6.77 -2.32
N ASP A 68 13.45 -6.88 -2.29
CA ASP A 68 14.26 -7.78 -3.12
C ASP A 68 14.18 -9.26 -2.71
N ALA A 69 13.71 -9.56 -1.50
CA ALA A 69 13.44 -10.92 -1.01
C ALA A 69 11.97 -11.35 -1.17
N ALA A 70 11.07 -10.44 -1.51
CA ALA A 70 9.65 -10.74 -1.72
C ALA A 70 9.47 -11.52 -3.04
N ASP A 71 9.00 -12.77 -2.96
CA ASP A 71 8.70 -13.62 -4.13
C ASP A 71 7.44 -13.12 -4.86
N PRO A 72 7.55 -12.66 -6.12
CA PRO A 72 6.41 -12.17 -6.90
C PRO A 72 5.26 -13.17 -7.02
N GLY A 73 5.55 -14.47 -7.10
CA GLY A 73 4.54 -15.52 -7.27
C GLY A 73 3.57 -15.66 -6.08
N ARG A 74 3.90 -15.08 -4.91
CA ARG A 74 3.05 -15.12 -3.70
C ARG A 74 2.00 -14.03 -3.67
N TYR A 75 2.11 -13.02 -4.56
CA TYR A 75 1.32 -11.81 -4.48
C TYR A 75 0.39 -11.67 -5.68
N ARG A 76 -0.90 -11.42 -5.40
CA ARG A 76 -1.87 -11.07 -6.45
C ARG A 76 -1.82 -9.59 -6.81
N ALA A 77 -1.38 -8.76 -5.86
CA ALA A 77 -1.38 -7.32 -6.00
C ALA A 77 -0.20 -6.71 -5.24
N VAL A 78 0.31 -5.61 -5.78
CA VAL A 78 1.32 -4.75 -5.15
C VAL A 78 0.71 -3.37 -5.00
N VAL A 79 0.73 -2.86 -3.77
CA VAL A 79 0.21 -1.54 -3.43
C VAL A 79 1.37 -0.62 -3.08
N PHE A 80 1.52 0.48 -3.79
CA PHE A 80 2.47 1.55 -3.48
C PHE A 80 1.77 2.67 -2.72
N ILE A 81 2.28 3.02 -1.54
CA ILE A 81 1.60 3.89 -0.58
C ILE A 81 2.40 5.17 -0.38
N CYS A 82 1.72 6.29 -0.61
CA CYS A 82 2.20 7.64 -0.33
C CYS A 82 3.51 8.03 -1.05
N GLY A 83 3.76 9.34 -1.09
CA GLY A 83 4.88 9.93 -1.77
C GLY A 83 4.69 10.11 -3.29
N PRO A 84 5.66 10.72 -3.97
CA PRO A 84 5.58 10.98 -5.40
C PRO A 84 5.77 9.72 -6.23
N LEU A 85 5.10 9.63 -7.37
CA LEU A 85 5.33 8.58 -8.37
C LEU A 85 6.35 9.03 -9.41
N HIS A 86 7.64 8.91 -9.12
CA HIS A 86 8.70 9.18 -10.09
C HIS A 86 9.92 8.26 -9.93
N GLY A 87 10.64 8.10 -11.04
CA GLY A 87 12.00 7.60 -11.03
C GLY A 87 12.17 6.08 -11.11
N PRO A 88 13.43 5.63 -11.28
CA PRO A 88 13.75 4.26 -11.69
C PRO A 88 13.38 3.20 -10.66
N GLN A 89 13.34 3.54 -9.37
CA GLN A 89 12.99 2.59 -8.30
C GLN A 89 11.54 2.09 -8.41
N ILE A 90 10.63 2.96 -8.87
CA ILE A 90 9.23 2.59 -9.11
C ILE A 90 9.12 1.77 -10.39
N GLU A 91 9.90 2.09 -11.42
CA GLU A 91 9.95 1.26 -12.62
C GLU A 91 10.53 -0.13 -12.35
N ASP A 92 11.52 -0.25 -11.48
CA ASP A 92 12.05 -1.54 -11.01
C ASP A 92 11.00 -2.36 -10.26
N LEU A 93 10.15 -1.69 -9.46
CA LEU A 93 9.00 -2.34 -8.82
C LEU A 93 8.06 -2.94 -9.88
N HIS A 94 7.79 -2.21 -10.96
CA HIS A 94 6.96 -2.70 -12.07
C HIS A 94 7.57 -3.91 -12.76
N ARG A 95 8.88 -3.86 -13.05
CA ARG A 95 9.63 -4.96 -13.67
C ARG A 95 9.66 -6.21 -12.80
N ARG A 96 9.74 -6.05 -11.48
CA ARG A 96 9.81 -7.17 -10.54
C ARG A 96 8.46 -7.87 -10.34
N PHE A 97 7.37 -7.13 -10.44
CA PHE A 97 6.01 -7.64 -10.23
C PHE A 97 5.14 -7.46 -11.49
N PRO A 98 5.54 -8.07 -12.63
CA PRO A 98 4.87 -7.83 -13.91
C PRO A 98 3.43 -8.38 -13.91
N ASP A 99 3.22 -9.53 -13.26
CA ASP A 99 1.94 -10.25 -13.22
C ASP A 99 1.02 -9.80 -12.09
N CYS A 100 1.50 -8.94 -11.19
CA CYS A 100 0.69 -8.45 -10.09
C CYS A 100 -0.19 -7.26 -10.52
N LEU A 101 -1.38 -7.18 -9.94
CA LEU A 101 -2.17 -5.95 -9.98
C LEU A 101 -1.45 -4.84 -9.18
N ARG A 102 -0.82 -3.92 -9.90
CA ARG A 102 -0.12 -2.74 -9.35
C ARG A 102 -1.09 -1.58 -9.11
N ILE A 103 -1.19 -1.12 -7.86
CA ILE A 103 -2.06 -0.04 -7.41
C ILE A 103 -1.23 1.01 -6.66
N ALA A 104 -1.41 2.29 -6.93
CA ALA A 104 -0.84 3.38 -6.14
C ALA A 104 -1.94 4.09 -5.33
N VAL A 105 -1.68 4.38 -4.04
CA VAL A 105 -2.67 4.92 -3.11
C VAL A 105 -2.11 6.10 -2.32
N GLY A 106 -2.84 7.22 -2.33
CA GLY A 106 -2.49 8.43 -1.59
C GLY A 106 -1.21 9.10 -2.09
N VAL A 107 -0.91 8.93 -3.38
CA VAL A 107 0.33 9.39 -4.02
C VAL A 107 0.18 10.75 -4.67
N SER A 108 1.32 11.43 -4.88
CA SER A 108 1.40 12.65 -5.68
C SER A 108 1.84 12.29 -7.10
N VAL A 109 1.11 12.78 -8.11
CA VAL A 109 1.45 12.59 -9.53
C VAL A 109 1.99 13.90 -10.08
N LEU A 110 3.26 13.93 -10.46
CA LEU A 110 3.91 15.13 -11.02
C LEU A 110 3.70 15.21 -12.53
N ASP A 111 3.83 14.09 -13.22
CA ASP A 111 3.59 13.95 -14.66
C ASP A 111 2.82 12.63 -14.91
N ALA A 112 1.62 12.73 -15.47
CA ALA A 112 0.81 11.56 -15.79
C ALA A 112 1.37 10.73 -16.95
N ALA A 113 2.28 11.29 -17.75
CA ALA A 113 2.99 10.59 -18.80
C ALA A 113 4.21 9.80 -18.30
N ASP A 114 4.65 10.03 -17.06
CA ASP A 114 5.82 9.38 -16.46
C ASP A 114 5.65 7.84 -16.46
N PRO A 115 6.65 7.07 -16.94
CA PRO A 115 6.64 5.60 -16.86
C PRO A 115 6.38 5.04 -15.46
N ALA A 116 6.86 5.71 -14.41
CA ALA A 116 6.61 5.34 -13.02
C ALA A 116 5.11 5.37 -12.68
N VAL A 117 4.37 6.33 -13.24
CA VAL A 117 2.90 6.45 -13.08
C VAL A 117 2.19 5.43 -13.96
N ARG A 118 2.56 5.35 -15.25
CA ARG A 118 1.91 4.48 -16.25
C ARG A 118 2.05 3.00 -15.96
N GLY A 119 3.08 2.59 -15.21
CA GLY A 119 3.23 1.21 -14.77
C GLY A 119 2.21 0.76 -13.72
N PHE A 120 1.44 1.67 -13.11
CA PHE A 120 0.33 1.29 -12.25
C PHE A 120 -0.95 1.09 -13.05
N HIS A 121 -1.69 0.02 -12.72
CA HIS A 121 -3.01 -0.23 -13.32
C HIS A 121 -4.08 0.70 -12.73
N ARG A 122 -3.87 1.15 -11.49
CA ARG A 122 -4.78 2.04 -10.76
C ARG A 122 -3.96 3.03 -9.94
N VAL A 123 -4.31 4.30 -10.02
CA VAL A 123 -3.68 5.37 -9.24
C VAL A 123 -4.77 6.14 -8.51
N LEU A 124 -4.79 6.05 -7.18
CA LEU A 124 -5.63 6.83 -6.29
C LEU A 124 -4.80 8.01 -5.78
N ALA A 125 -4.62 9.02 -6.63
CA ALA A 125 -3.83 10.20 -6.30
C ALA A 125 -4.49 11.03 -5.19
N ARG A 126 -3.68 11.58 -4.29
CA ARG A 126 -4.08 12.64 -3.37
C ARG A 126 -4.15 13.98 -4.10
N ASP A 127 -3.21 14.20 -5.01
CA ASP A 127 -2.97 15.43 -5.75
C ASP A 127 -2.41 15.09 -7.15
N ALA A 128 -2.94 15.74 -8.19
CA ALA A 128 -2.49 15.62 -9.58
C ALA A 128 -2.71 16.97 -10.32
N PRO A 129 -1.82 17.37 -11.25
CA PRO A 129 -1.87 18.67 -11.92
C PRO A 129 -3.19 18.95 -12.66
N ASP A 130 -3.86 17.91 -13.17
CA ASP A 130 -5.09 18.03 -13.97
C ASP A 130 -6.37 17.55 -13.25
N ALA A 131 -6.32 17.30 -11.93
CA ALA A 131 -7.47 16.81 -11.18
C ALA A 131 -7.81 17.70 -9.97
N PRO A 132 -9.11 18.00 -9.72
CA PRO A 132 -9.51 18.63 -8.47
C PRO A 132 -9.12 17.71 -7.30
N PRO A 133 -8.67 18.26 -6.16
CA PRO A 133 -8.16 17.48 -5.04
C PRO A 133 -9.22 16.47 -4.58
N ARG A 134 -8.91 15.17 -4.72
CA ARG A 134 -9.79 14.09 -4.24
C ARG A 134 -9.56 13.93 -2.75
N ARG A 135 -10.67 13.85 -2.01
CA ARG A 135 -10.72 13.84 -0.54
C ARG A 135 -9.67 12.90 0.05
N ASP A 136 -8.76 13.52 0.79
CA ASP A 136 -7.61 12.90 1.46
C ASP A 136 -8.03 11.72 2.35
N LEU A 137 -7.29 10.60 2.24
CA LEU A 137 -7.43 9.41 3.08
C LEU A 137 -7.09 9.69 4.57
N ALA A 138 -6.52 10.86 4.88
CA ALA A 138 -6.34 11.33 6.24
C ALA A 138 -7.66 11.73 6.95
N VAL A 139 -8.74 12.04 6.21
CA VAL A 139 -9.96 12.68 6.75
C VAL A 139 -11.08 11.67 7.10
N SER A 140 -10.84 10.36 7.02
CA SER A 140 -11.81 9.33 7.42
C SER A 140 -11.50 8.69 8.78
N ALA A 141 -11.08 9.50 9.76
CA ALA A 141 -11.13 9.12 11.16
C ALA A 141 -12.51 9.48 11.73
N PRO A 142 -13.21 8.58 12.46
CA PRO A 142 -14.29 9.01 13.34
C PRO A 142 -13.68 10.02 14.33
N ARG A 143 -14.16 11.26 14.33
CA ARG A 143 -13.82 12.21 15.39
C ARG A 143 -14.40 11.65 16.68
N SER A 144 -13.55 11.18 17.59
CA SER A 144 -13.95 11.02 18.99
C SER A 144 -14.38 12.39 19.51
N PRO A 145 -15.52 12.52 20.21
CA PRO A 145 -15.93 13.80 20.77
C PRO A 145 -14.89 14.25 21.81
N ALA A 146 -14.35 15.45 21.62
CA ALA A 146 -13.50 16.09 22.62
C ALA A 146 -14.35 16.40 23.88
N PRO A 147 -13.80 16.24 25.09
CA PRO A 147 -14.51 16.60 26.32
C PRO A 147 -14.72 18.14 26.38
N PRO A 148 -15.81 18.60 27.03
CA PRO A 148 -16.14 20.03 27.08
C PRO A 148 -15.10 20.81 27.89
N VAL A 149 -14.71 21.97 27.36
CA VAL A 149 -13.95 22.98 28.13
C VAL A 149 -14.96 23.85 28.89
N VAL A 150 -14.80 23.92 30.21
CA VAL A 150 -15.48 24.92 31.05
C VAL A 150 -14.63 26.20 31.04
N GLY A 151 -15.27 27.32 30.73
CA GLY A 151 -14.69 28.66 30.85
C GLY A 151 -14.80 29.22 32.26
#